data_AF-A0A672Q2V3-F1
#
_entry.id   AF-A0A672Q2V3-F1
#
_cell.length_a   1.000
_cell.length_b   1.000
_cell.length_c   1.000
_cell.angle_alpha   90.00
_cell.angle_beta   90.00
_cell.angle_gamma   90.00
#
_symmetry.space_group_name_H-M   'P 1'
#
loop_
_entity.id
_entity.type
_entity.pdbx_description
1 polymer ?
#
loop_
_entity_poly.entity_id
_entity_poly.type
_entity_poly.pdbx_seq_one_letter_code
_entity_poly.pdbx_strand_id
1 'polypeptide(L)' 'MSGFLRGIARVRAAPVLRGSAITQRANITTRPAKDKFGPVETVIGLTIFSFTILGPSGWILANLENYKKKDAAESE' A
#
# COMPACT_ATOMS: atom_id res chain seq x y z
N MET A 1 -48.37 15.85 30.11
CA MET A 1 -47.21 16.34 29.33
C MET A 1 -46.46 15.17 28.72
N SER A 2 -45.79 15.35 27.58
CA SER A 2 -44.74 14.45 27.06
C SER A 2 -45.13 13.36 26.04
N GLY A 3 -46.25 13.46 25.32
CA GLY A 3 -46.45 12.64 24.12
C GLY A 3 -45.50 13.03 22.98
N PHE A 4 -45.43 14.34 22.71
CA PHE A 4 -44.55 14.93 21.70
C PHE A 4 -43.06 14.81 22.04
N LEU A 5 -42.70 15.05 23.31
CA LEU A 5 -41.33 14.89 23.81
C LEU A 5 -40.87 13.42 23.77
N ARG A 6 -41.74 12.45 24.08
CA ARG A 6 -41.45 11.01 23.92
C ARG A 6 -41.26 10.63 22.44
N GLY A 7 -42.02 11.22 21.53
CA GLY A 7 -41.86 11.02 20.09
C GLY A 7 -40.48 11.48 19.59
N ILE A 8 -40.09 12.71 19.94
CA ILE A 8 -38.79 13.29 19.55
C ILE A 8 -37.62 12.53 20.20
N ALA A 9 -37.75 12.16 21.47
CA ALA A 9 -36.73 11.36 22.17
C ALA A 9 -36.54 9.97 21.51
N ARG A 10 -37.61 9.34 21.03
CA ARG A 10 -37.55 8.04 20.34
C ARG A 10 -36.94 8.13 18.95
N VAL A 11 -37.19 9.23 18.22
CA VAL A 11 -36.58 9.50 16.90
C VAL A 11 -35.08 9.80 17.03
N ARG A 12 -34.66 10.56 18.05
CA ARG A 12 -33.24 10.83 18.30
C ARG A 12 -32.46 9.67 18.92
N ALA A 13 -33.11 8.79 19.67
CA ALA A 13 -32.48 7.59 20.25
C ALA A 13 -32.49 6.38 19.30
N ALA A 14 -33.31 6.39 18.24
CA ALA A 14 -33.39 5.30 17.27
C ALA A 14 -32.06 4.96 16.55
N PRO A 15 -31.17 5.90 16.20
CA PRO A 15 -29.88 5.57 15.61
C PRO A 15 -28.92 4.92 16.61
N VAL A 16 -29.04 5.28 17.90
CA VAL A 16 -28.17 4.79 18.98
C VAL A 16 -28.58 3.38 19.44
N LEU A 17 -29.89 3.09 19.45
CA LEU A 17 -30.43 1.76 19.77
C LEU A 17 -30.41 0.79 18.58
N ARG A 18 -30.20 1.27 17.35
CA ARG A 18 -29.82 0.44 16.19
C ARG A 18 -28.33 0.10 16.24
N GLY A 19 -27.86 -0.32 17.41
CA GLY A 19 -26.50 -0.77 17.72
C GLY A 19 -26.07 -2.05 17.00
N SER A 20 -26.59 -2.31 15.80
CA SER A 20 -25.80 -3.01 14.81
C SER A 20 -25.04 -1.92 14.06
N ALA A 21 -23.89 -1.51 14.62
CA ALA A 21 -22.81 -1.09 13.75
C ALA A 21 -22.50 -2.32 12.89
N ILE A 22 -23.22 -2.47 11.78
CA ILE A 22 -22.90 -3.42 10.73
C ILE A 22 -21.54 -2.93 10.23
N THR A 23 -20.47 -3.39 10.87
CA THR A 23 -19.15 -3.28 10.32
C THR A 23 -19.26 -4.06 9.03
N GLN A 24 -19.38 -3.36 7.90
CA GLN A 24 -19.40 -3.96 6.57
C GLN A 24 -18.00 -4.53 6.32
N ARG A 25 -17.68 -5.61 7.02
CA ARG A 25 -16.52 -6.44 6.81
C ARG A 25 -16.87 -7.19 5.54
N ALA A 26 -16.27 -6.80 4.42
CA ALA A 26 -16.26 -7.67 3.27
C ALA A 26 -15.60 -8.98 3.74
N ASN A 27 -16.40 -10.05 3.88
CA ASN A 27 -15.90 -11.37 4.25
C ASN A 27 -15.19 -11.98 3.04
N ILE A 28 -14.06 -11.37 2.67
CA ILE A 28 -13.25 -11.78 1.54
C ILE A 28 -12.33 -12.88 2.05
N THR A 29 -12.70 -14.11 1.72
CA THR A 29 -11.84 -15.27 1.90
C THR A 29 -11.18 -15.57 0.57
N THR A 30 -9.89 -15.90 0.61
CA THR A 30 -9.16 -16.31 -0.58
C THR A 30 -9.04 -17.83 -0.59
N ARG A 31 -9.04 -18.41 -1.80
CA ARG A 31 -8.71 -19.83 -1.98
C ARG A 31 -7.21 -20.00 -1.70
N PRO A 32 -6.75 -21.21 -1.30
CA PRO A 32 -5.32 -21.49 -1.20
C PRO A 32 -4.59 -21.14 -2.50
N ALA A 33 -3.30 -20.77 -2.38
CA ALA A 33 -2.48 -20.47 -3.54
C ALA A 33 -2.47 -21.65 -4.52
N LYS A 34 -2.69 -21.35 -5.82
CA LYS A 34 -2.61 -22.37 -6.88
C LYS A 34 -1.18 -22.91 -6.98
N ASP A 35 -0.22 -22.00 -6.99
CA ASP A 35 1.20 -22.27 -6.93
C ASP A 35 1.76 -21.61 -5.67
N LYS A 36 2.41 -22.41 -4.82
CA LYS A 36 2.91 -21.93 -3.53
C LYS A 36 4.34 -21.44 -3.71
N PHE A 37 4.54 -20.13 -3.57
CA PHE A 37 5.88 -19.59 -3.51
C PHE A 37 6.53 -19.91 -2.17
N GLY A 38 7.66 -20.61 -2.22
CA GLY A 38 8.48 -20.89 -1.05
C GLY A 38 9.32 -19.69 -0.62
N PRO A 39 9.98 -19.77 0.55
CA PRO A 39 10.90 -18.72 1.01
C PRO A 39 12.02 -18.44 0.00
N VAL A 40 12.55 -19.50 -0.64
CA VAL A 40 13.64 -19.38 -1.62
C VAL A 40 13.19 -18.59 -2.85
N GLU A 41 12.06 -18.95 -3.46
CA GLU A 41 11.53 -18.27 -4.64
C GLU A 41 11.20 -16.81 -4.35
N THR A 42 10.65 -16.54 -3.16
CA THR A 42 10.33 -15.19 -2.71
C THR A 42 11.59 -14.33 -2.55
N VAL A 43 12.64 -14.87 -1.93
CA VAL A 43 13.93 -14.18 -1.76
C VAL A 43 14.57 -13.90 -3.11
N ILE A 44 14.59 -14.89 -4.01
CA ILE A 44 15.14 -14.70 -5.36
C ILE A 44 14.36 -13.61 -6.11
N GLY A 45 13.04 -13.67 -6.09
CA GLY A 45 12.18 -12.69 -6.76
C GLY A 45 12.40 -11.26 -6.26
N LEU A 46 12.42 -11.07 -4.93
CA LEU A 46 12.67 -9.76 -4.31
C LEU A 46 14.08 -9.24 -4.60
N THR A 47 15.07 -10.14 -4.57
CA THR A 47 16.47 -9.79 -4.83
C THR A 47 16.64 -9.33 -6.27
N ILE A 48 16.15 -10.12 -7.24
CA ILE A 48 16.21 -9.76 -8.67
C ILE A 48 15.47 -8.44 -8.92
N PHE A 49 14.25 -8.28 -8.40
CA PHE A 49 13.50 -7.04 -8.52
C PHE A 49 14.24 -5.83 -7.99
N SER A 50 14.96 -5.98 -6.87
CA SER A 50 15.76 -4.89 -6.30
C SER A 50 16.98 -4.59 -7.18
N PHE A 51 17.70 -5.62 -7.64
CA PHE A 51 18.87 -5.47 -8.50
C PHE A 51 18.56 -4.87 -9.86
N THR A 52 17.39 -5.15 -10.45
CA THR A 52 17.02 -4.58 -11.76
C THR A 52 16.84 -3.06 -11.70
N ILE A 53 16.42 -2.51 -10.55
CA ILE A 53 16.28 -1.07 -10.34
C ILE A 53 17.62 -0.46 -9.88
N LEU A 54 18.24 -1.06 -8.87
CA LEU A 54 19.43 -0.51 -8.22
C LEU A 54 20.70 -0.70 -9.04
N GLY A 55 20.79 -1.75 -9.86
CA GLY A 55 21.96 -2.03 -10.69
C GLY A 55 22.24 -0.90 -11.68
N PRO A 56 21.31 -0.57 -12.60
CA PRO A 56 21.49 0.53 -13.54
C PRO A 56 21.66 1.88 -12.83
N SER A 57 20.86 2.12 -11.78
CA SER A 57 20.93 3.37 -11.01
C SER A 57 22.29 3.55 -10.32
N GLY A 58 22.82 2.47 -9.73
CA GLY A 58 24.13 2.43 -9.09
C GLY A 58 25.26 2.64 -10.09
N TRP A 59 25.16 2.04 -11.28
CA TRP A 59 26.15 2.25 -12.34
C TRP A 59 26.22 3.71 -12.80
N ILE A 60 25.06 4.34 -13.02
CA ILE A 60 24.98 5.75 -13.41
C ILE A 60 25.59 6.64 -12.32
N LEU A 61 25.20 6.41 -11.06
CA LEU A 61 25.65 7.22 -9.94
C LEU A 61 27.16 7.09 -9.69
N ALA A 62 27.71 5.88 -9.83
CA ALA A 62 29.14 5.62 -9.68
C ALA A 62 30.00 6.33 -10.75
N ASN A 63 29.43 6.63 -11.92
CA ASN A 63 30.14 7.26 -13.03
C ASN A 63 29.91 8.78 -13.15
N LEU A 64 29.24 9.42 -12.19
CA LEU A 64 28.96 10.87 -12.27
C LEU A 64 30.20 11.72 -12.43
N GLU A 65 31.30 11.39 -11.74
CA GLU A 65 32.55 12.16 -11.90
C GLU A 65 33.15 12.03 -13.30
N ASN A 66 33.02 10.84 -13.91
CA ASN A 66 33.51 10.60 -15.27
C ASN A 66 32.70 11.42 -16.28
N TYR A 67 31.38 11.51 -16.10
CA TYR A 67 30.53 12.35 -16.94
C TYR A 67 30.89 13.84 -16.81
N LYS A 68 31.07 14.35 -15.58
CA LYS A 68 31.46 15.75 -15.35
C LYS A 68 32.80 16.13 -15.96
N LYS A 69 33.80 15.23 -15.90
CA LYS A 69 35.13 15.48 -16.49
C LYS A 69 35.10 15.47 -18.01
N LYS A 70 34.26 14.62 -18.61
CA LYS A 70 34.07 14.55 -20.06
C LYS A 70 33.46 15.85 -20.60
N ASP A 71 32.45 16.39 -19.92
CA ASP A 71 31.80 17.64 -20.32
C ASP A 71 32.75 18.85 -20.26
N ALA A 72 33.67 18.87 -19.29
CA ALA A 72 34.67 19.94 -19.18
C ALA A 72 35.72 19.89 -20.31
N ALA A 73 36.19 18.69 -20.68
CA ALA A 73 37.17 18.51 -21.76
C ALA A 73 36.59 18.74 -23.16
N GLU A 74 35.27 18.60 -23.34
CA GLU A 74 34.58 18.93 -24.59
C GLU A 74 34.24 20.43 -24.71
N SER A 75 34.39 21.21 -23.62
CA SER A 75 34.11 22.65 -23.56
C SER A 75 35.34 23.55 -23.70
N GLU A 76 36.52 22.96 -23.85
CA GLU A 76 37.82 23.62 -24.10
C GLU A 76 38.27 23.40 -25.55
#